data_AF-A0A0F4Q015-F1
#
_entry.id   AF-A0A0F4Q015-F1
#
_cell.length_a   1.000
_cell.length_b   1.000
_cell.length_c   1.000
_cell.angle_alpha   90.00
_cell.angle_beta   90.00
_cell.angle_gamma   90.00
#
_symmetry.space_group_name_H-M   'P 1'
#
loop_
_entity.id
_entity.type
_entity.pdbx_description
1 polymer ?
#
loop_
_entity_poly.entity_id
_entity_poly.type
_entity_poly.pdbx_seq_one_letter_code
_entity_poly.pdbx_strand_id
1 'polypeptide(L)'
;MDALSKLQEKNKIHSKLQRNTSWNIVWMLCLLSPLLFSNGYEFYFSFIRNTEFESIHPAIVLVGSLGFGLPLAAMGGLMLFRRIIKLLLLIAAESWFIWFWVVSELSWLAFLPLIPAFVILQTQLPKIRAGK
;
A
#
# COMPACT_ATOMS: atom_id res chain seq x y z
N MET A 1 -40.90 -3.40 17.04
CA MET A 1 -39.86 -2.63 16.29
C MET A 1 -40.43 -2.29 14.93
N ASP A 2 -40.39 -1.01 14.57
CA ASP A 2 -41.05 -0.46 13.39
C ASP A 2 -40.31 -0.87 12.10
N ALA A 3 -41.04 -1.16 11.02
CA ALA A 3 -40.45 -1.60 9.75
C ALA A 3 -39.46 -0.56 9.20
N LEU A 4 -39.73 0.72 9.48
CA LEU A 4 -38.87 1.86 9.15
C LEU A 4 -37.51 1.82 9.87
N SER A 5 -37.46 1.40 11.14
CA SER A 5 -36.19 1.32 11.90
C SER A 5 -35.29 0.22 11.36
N LYS A 6 -35.88 -0.91 10.92
CA LYS A 6 -35.15 -2.01 10.29
C LYS A 6 -34.55 -1.61 8.93
N LEU A 7 -35.27 -0.82 8.14
CA LEU A 7 -34.78 -0.30 6.86
C LEU A 7 -33.66 0.74 7.06
N GLN A 8 -33.76 1.61 8.06
CA GLN A 8 -32.69 2.55 8.42
C GLN A 8 -31.42 1.83 8.89
N GLU A 9 -31.55 0.79 9.70
CA GLU A 9 -30.42 -0.01 10.17
C GLU A 9 -29.72 -0.74 9.00
N LYS A 10 -30.50 -1.33 8.09
CA LYS A 10 -29.98 -1.98 6.88
C LYS A 10 -29.24 -0.99 5.97
N ASN A 11 -29.77 0.22 5.77
CA ASN A 11 -29.10 1.27 4.99
C ASN A 11 -27.80 1.76 5.65
N LYS A 12 -27.76 1.86 6.98
CA LYS A 12 -26.56 2.23 7.73
C LYS A 12 -25.46 1.17 7.63
N ILE A 13 -25.83 -0.11 7.67
CA ILE A 13 -24.89 -1.23 7.45
C ILE A 13 -24.37 -1.20 6.00
N HIS A 14 -25.25 -1.02 5.03
CA HIS A 14 -24.88 -1.03 3.62
C HIS A 14 -23.94 0.13 3.24
N SER A 15 -24.26 1.35 3.69
CA SER A 15 -23.39 2.53 3.48
C SER A 15 -22.03 2.38 4.16
N LYS A 16 -21.97 1.77 5.36
CA LYS A 16 -20.70 1.47 6.05
C LYS A 16 -19.88 0.45 5.26
N LEU A 17 -20.52 -0.60 4.74
CA LEU A 17 -19.87 -1.62 3.92
C LEU A 17 -19.31 -1.00 2.63
N GLN A 18 -20.13 -0.25 1.90
CA GLN A 18 -19.73 0.43 0.66
C GLN A 18 -18.53 1.35 0.89
N ARG A 19 -18.55 2.13 1.98
CA ARG A 19 -17.41 2.97 2.37
C ARG A 19 -16.17 2.15 2.67
N ASN A 20 -16.27 1.03 3.37
CA ASN A 20 -15.11 0.17 3.62
C ASN A 20 -14.57 -0.47 2.34
N THR A 21 -15.46 -0.89 1.43
CA THR A 21 -15.07 -1.43 0.12
C THR A 21 -14.29 -0.41 -0.71
N SER A 22 -14.75 0.85 -0.77
CA SER A 22 -14.03 1.88 -1.52
C SER A 22 -12.63 2.14 -0.96
N TRP A 23 -12.47 2.14 0.37
CA TRP A 23 -11.15 2.25 0.99
C TRP A 23 -10.26 1.05 0.67
N ASN A 24 -10.78 -0.18 0.68
CA ASN A 24 -10.00 -1.37 0.34
C ASN A 24 -9.50 -1.34 -1.11
N ILE A 25 -10.30 -0.80 -2.04
CA ILE A 25 -9.88 -0.61 -3.43
C ILE A 25 -8.69 0.37 -3.50
N VAL A 26 -8.77 1.49 -2.78
CA VAL A 26 -7.67 2.48 -2.74
C VAL A 26 -6.39 1.85 -2.17
N TRP A 27 -6.49 1.04 -1.11
CA TRP A 27 -5.36 0.33 -0.54
C TRP A 27 -4.74 -0.66 -1.53
N MET A 28 -5.55 -1.50 -2.18
CA MET A 28 -5.06 -2.44 -3.18
C MET A 28 -4.40 -1.73 -4.36
N LEU A 29 -4.97 -0.62 -4.83
CA LEU A 29 -4.38 0.15 -5.92
C LEU A 29 -3.00 0.71 -5.55
N CYS A 30 -2.84 1.20 -4.31
CA CYS A 30 -1.54 1.67 -3.82
C CYS A 30 -0.51 0.53 -3.75
N LEU A 31 -0.90 -0.62 -3.20
CA LEU A 31 -0.01 -1.78 -3.06
C LEU A 31 0.40 -2.39 -4.42
N LEU A 32 -0.46 -2.30 -5.42
CA LEU A 32 -0.17 -2.78 -6.78
C LEU A 32 0.55 -1.72 -7.64
N SER A 33 0.68 -0.49 -7.14
CA SER A 33 1.28 0.61 -7.90
C SER A 33 2.71 0.33 -8.36
N PRO A 34 3.59 -0.38 -7.60
CA PRO A 34 4.92 -0.68 -8.09
C PRO A 34 4.94 -1.56 -9.34
N LEU A 35 3.99 -2.49 -9.45
CA LEU A 35 3.85 -3.35 -10.63
C LEU A 35 3.39 -2.55 -11.84
N LEU A 36 2.41 -1.65 -11.64
CA LEU A 36 1.94 -0.77 -12.70
C LEU A 36 3.06 0.14 -13.21
N PHE A 37 3.85 0.71 -12.29
CA PHE A 37 4.98 1.56 -12.64
C PHE A 37 6.11 0.80 -13.34
N SER A 38 6.45 -0.40 -12.90
CA SER A 38 7.48 -1.21 -13.54
C SER A 38 7.12 -1.56 -14.98
N ASN A 39 5.90 -2.05 -15.20
CA ASN A 39 5.42 -2.38 -16.55
C ASN A 39 5.31 -1.12 -17.43
N GLY A 40 4.86 0.00 -16.86
CA GLY A 40 4.78 1.28 -17.57
C GLY A 40 6.15 1.84 -17.94
N TYR A 41 7.15 1.68 -17.07
CA TYR A 41 8.52 2.11 -17.30
C TYR A 41 9.17 1.30 -18.42
N GLU A 42 9.02 -0.03 -18.39
CA GLU A 42 9.48 -0.92 -19.47
C GLU A 42 8.79 -0.58 -20.80
N PHE A 43 7.47 -0.38 -20.80
CA PHE A 43 6.73 0.02 -21.98
C PHE A 43 7.23 1.34 -22.58
N TYR A 44 7.49 2.34 -21.75
CA TYR A 44 7.99 3.64 -22.20
C TYR A 44 9.36 3.53 -22.90
N PHE A 45 10.31 2.79 -22.31
CA PHE A 45 11.63 2.65 -22.90
C PHE A 45 11.65 1.76 -24.14
N SER A 46 10.91 0.64 -24.10
CA SER A 46 10.85 -0.30 -25.22
C SER A 46 10.08 0.26 -26.42
N PHE A 47 8.91 0.87 -26.20
CA PHE A 47 8.03 1.29 -27.30
C PHE A 47 8.27 2.72 -27.79
N ILE A 48 8.61 3.65 -26.89
CA ILE A 48 8.75 5.08 -27.25
C ILE A 48 10.20 5.45 -27.55
N ARG A 49 11.15 4.93 -26.77
CA ARG A 49 12.59 5.21 -26.98
C ARG A 49 13.31 4.21 -27.87
N ASN A 50 12.68 3.07 -28.19
CA ASN A 50 13.25 2.02 -29.03
C ASN A 50 14.66 1.59 -28.57
N THR A 51 14.89 1.65 -27.26
CA THR A 51 16.14 1.27 -26.60
C THR A 51 15.92 -0.06 -25.92
N GLU A 52 16.81 -1.03 -26.18
CA GLU A 52 16.83 -2.28 -25.42
C GLU A 52 17.26 -1.95 -23.98
N PHE A 53 16.31 -2.03 -23.07
CA PHE A 53 16.52 -1.82 -21.64
C PHE A 53 16.43 -3.17 -20.94
N GLU A 54 17.47 -3.54 -20.20
CA GLU A 54 17.50 -4.76 -19.41
C GLU A 54 16.69 -4.53 -18.13
N SER A 55 15.35 -4.63 -18.23
CA SER A 55 14.47 -4.42 -17.07
C SER A 55 14.59 -5.57 -16.07
N ILE A 56 14.35 -5.27 -14.80
CA ILE A 56 14.22 -6.30 -13.77
C ILE A 56 13.03 -7.19 -14.14
N HIS A 57 13.29 -8.50 -14.24
CA HIS A 57 12.28 -9.47 -14.62
C HIS A 57 10.97 -9.29 -13.82
N PRO A 58 9.78 -9.26 -14.45
CA PRO A 58 8.51 -8.94 -13.78
C PRO A 58 8.21 -9.78 -12.54
N ALA A 59 8.62 -11.05 -12.54
CA ALA A 59 8.49 -11.93 -11.38
C ALA A 59 9.30 -11.44 -10.15
N ILE A 60 10.48 -10.87 -10.36
CA ILE A 60 11.33 -10.31 -9.30
C ILE A 60 10.67 -9.03 -8.75
N VAL A 61 10.12 -8.19 -9.63
CA VAL A 61 9.37 -7.00 -9.22
C VAL A 61 8.12 -7.38 -8.42
N LEU A 62 7.39 -8.41 -8.85
CA LEU A 62 6.24 -8.95 -8.13
C LEU A 62 6.64 -9.41 -6.73
N VAL A 63 7.66 -10.26 -6.62
CA VAL A 63 8.14 -10.76 -5.31
C VAL A 63 8.63 -9.60 -4.43
N GLY A 64 9.37 -8.64 -4.98
CA GLY A 64 9.84 -7.45 -4.27
C GLY A 64 8.67 -6.60 -3.77
N SER A 65 7.70 -6.30 -4.63
CA SER A 65 6.51 -5.51 -4.29
C SER A 65 5.64 -6.19 -3.22
N LEU A 66 5.50 -7.52 -3.28
CA LEU A 66 4.76 -8.27 -2.26
C LEU A 66 5.53 -8.33 -0.94
N GLY A 67 6.84 -8.55 -1.02
CA GLY A 67 7.74 -8.56 0.14
C GLY A 67 7.82 -7.21 0.86
N PHE A 68 7.63 -6.10 0.15
CA PHE A 68 7.53 -4.77 0.73
C PHE A 68 6.10 -4.42 1.17
N GLY A 69 5.14 -4.56 0.26
CA GLY A 69 3.76 -4.10 0.42
C GLY A 69 2.99 -4.87 1.48
N LEU A 70 3.15 -6.20 1.58
CA LEU A 70 2.41 -7.00 2.56
C LEU A 70 2.81 -6.67 4.01
N PRO A 71 4.10 -6.66 4.39
CA PRO A 71 4.50 -6.23 5.72
C PRO A 71 4.09 -4.80 6.02
N LEU A 72 4.24 -3.88 5.06
CA LEU A 72 3.87 -2.48 5.24
C LEU A 72 2.36 -2.31 5.46
N ALA A 73 1.53 -3.02 4.70
CA ALA A 73 0.08 -3.05 4.88
C ALA A 73 -0.31 -3.64 6.24
N ALA A 74 0.33 -4.74 6.66
CA ALA A 74 0.08 -5.35 7.95
C ALA A 74 0.43 -4.40 9.11
N MET A 75 1.62 -3.79 9.08
CA MET A 75 2.05 -2.82 10.09
C MET A 75 1.14 -1.58 10.09
N GLY A 76 0.83 -1.04 8.91
CA GLY A 76 -0.08 0.10 8.76
C GLY A 76 -1.50 -0.21 9.27
N GLY A 77 -1.97 -1.44 9.11
CA GLY A 77 -3.23 -1.93 9.68
C GLY A 77 -3.29 -1.77 11.20
N LEU A 78 -2.20 -2.15 11.89
CA LEU A 78 -2.07 -2.12 13.35
C LEU A 78 -1.84 -0.72 13.93
N MET A 79 -1.27 0.22 13.16
CA MET A 79 -0.99 1.57 13.66
C MET A 79 -2.26 2.32 14.09
N LEU A 80 -2.15 3.18 15.12
CA LEU A 80 -3.27 3.95 15.68
C LEU A 80 -3.59 5.24 14.90
N PHE A 81 -2.95 5.46 13.76
CA PHE A 81 -3.14 6.68 12.97
C PHE A 81 -4.52 6.77 12.30
N ARG A 82 -4.92 8.01 11.98
CA ARG A 82 -6.11 8.26 11.13
C ARG A 82 -5.86 7.66 9.74
N ARG A 83 -6.91 7.12 9.10
CA ARG A 83 -6.83 6.46 7.77
C ARG A 83 -6.11 7.30 6.71
N ILE A 84 -6.35 8.62 6.67
CA ILE A 84 -5.71 9.51 5.69
C ILE A 84 -4.20 9.58 5.90
N ILE A 85 -3.74 9.66 7.15
CA ILE A 85 -2.31 9.70 7.48
C ILE A 85 -1.65 8.38 7.07
N LYS A 86 -2.31 7.24 7.34
CA LYS A 86 -1.84 5.93 6.89
C LYS A 86 -1.70 5.89 5.36
N LEU A 87 -2.66 6.46 4.64
CA LEU A 87 -2.63 6.48 3.17
C LEU A 87 -1.47 7.33 2.66
N LEU A 88 -1.27 8.52 3.22
CA LEU A 88 -0.15 9.39 2.84
C LEU A 88 1.21 8.72 3.11
N LEU A 89 1.35 8.06 4.26
CA LEU A 89 2.55 7.30 4.59
C LEU A 89 2.77 6.13 3.62
N LEU A 90 1.69 5.41 3.24
CA LEU A 90 1.78 4.36 2.25
C LEU A 90 2.21 4.91 0.88
N ILE A 91 1.58 5.99 0.39
CA ILE A 91 1.95 6.61 -0.89
C ILE A 91 3.42 7.04 -0.88
N ALA A 92 3.88 7.65 0.22
CA ALA A 92 5.29 8.04 0.35
C ALA A 92 6.23 6.82 0.32
N ALA A 93 5.89 5.75 1.03
CA ALA A 93 6.67 4.52 1.08
C ALA A 93 6.69 3.76 -0.26
N GLU A 94 5.55 3.67 -0.95
CA GLU A 94 5.44 3.09 -2.29
C GLU A 94 6.21 3.93 -3.32
N SER A 95 6.10 5.27 -3.26
CA SER A 95 6.87 6.16 -4.16
C SER A 95 8.38 5.98 -3.96
N TRP A 96 8.82 5.85 -2.71
CA TRP A 96 10.21 5.54 -2.36
C TRP A 96 10.63 4.18 -2.93
N PHE A 97 9.81 3.15 -2.70
CA PHE A 97 10.09 1.82 -3.21
C PHE A 97 10.19 1.82 -4.73
N ILE A 98 9.23 2.42 -5.45
CA ILE A 98 9.24 2.53 -6.92
C ILE A 98 10.51 3.21 -7.41
N TRP A 99 10.87 4.36 -6.84
CA TRP A 99 12.06 5.07 -7.27
C TRP A 99 13.32 4.23 -7.09
N PHE A 100 13.52 3.65 -5.91
CA PHE A 100 14.75 2.94 -5.62
C PHE A 100 14.83 1.56 -6.28
N TRP A 101 13.70 0.87 -6.38
CA TRP A 101 13.60 -0.48 -6.95
C TRP A 101 13.53 -0.49 -8.47
N VAL A 102 12.71 0.39 -9.07
CA VAL A 102 12.42 0.38 -10.52
C VAL A 102 13.33 1.35 -11.27
N VAL A 103 13.59 2.54 -10.73
CA VAL A 103 14.29 3.60 -11.47
C VAL A 103 15.80 3.60 -11.23
N SER A 104 16.24 3.41 -9.98
CA SER A 104 17.66 3.52 -9.61
C SER A 104 18.38 2.18 -9.37
N GLU A 105 17.66 1.06 -9.45
CA GLU A 105 18.18 -0.31 -9.26
C GLU A 105 18.92 -0.56 -7.92
N LEU A 106 18.71 0.31 -6.93
CA LEU A 106 19.30 0.23 -5.59
C LEU A 106 18.38 -0.57 -4.67
N SER A 107 18.38 -1.89 -4.85
CA SER A 107 17.47 -2.83 -4.18
C SER A 107 17.43 -2.70 -2.66
N TRP A 108 18.58 -2.47 -2.02
CA TRP A 108 18.67 -2.39 -0.56
C TRP A 108 18.01 -1.11 0.00
N LEU A 109 18.11 0.01 -0.71
CA LEU A 109 17.51 1.29 -0.33
C LEU A 109 15.99 1.29 -0.48
N ALA A 110 15.44 0.51 -1.41
CA ALA A 110 14.01 0.42 -1.64
C ALA A 110 13.22 -0.04 -0.40
N PHE A 111 13.80 -0.92 0.41
CA PHE A 111 13.15 -1.45 1.62
C PHE A 111 13.31 -0.58 2.86
N LEU A 112 14.08 0.51 2.77
CA LEU A 112 14.37 1.38 3.91
C LEU A 112 13.12 1.88 4.65
N PRO A 113 11.97 2.20 4.01
CA PRO A 113 10.74 2.61 4.69
C PRO A 113 10.16 1.56 5.66
N LEU A 114 10.51 0.28 5.54
CA LEU A 114 10.09 -0.75 6.49
C LEU A 114 10.66 -0.51 7.89
N ILE A 115 11.88 0.02 8.00
CA ILE A 115 12.55 0.28 9.28
C ILE A 115 11.78 1.33 10.11
N PRO A 116 11.52 2.55 9.63
CA PRO A 116 10.74 3.52 10.39
C PRO A 116 9.31 3.05 10.63
N ALA A 117 8.69 2.32 9.69
CA ALA A 117 7.37 1.73 9.91
C ALA A 117 7.37 0.75 11.09
N PHE A 118 8.39 -0.11 11.18
CA PHE A 118 8.57 -1.04 12.30
C PHE A 118 8.82 -0.31 13.62
N VAL A 119 9.71 0.70 13.64
CA VAL A 119 10.00 1.49 14.84
C VAL A 119 8.73 2.18 15.35
N ILE A 120 7.96 2.81 14.45
CA ILE A 120 6.69 3.44 14.82
C ILE A 120 5.72 2.42 15.41
N LEU A 121 5.58 1.25 14.79
CA LEU A 121 4.72 0.19 15.31
C LEU A 121 5.17 -0.25 16.73
N GLN A 122 6.47 -0.43 16.95
CA GLN A 122 7.02 -0.80 18.26
C GLN A 122 6.72 0.25 19.34
N THR A 123 6.77 1.55 19.01
CA THR A 123 6.37 2.60 19.96
C THR A 123 4.87 2.63 20.26
N GLN A 124 4.04 2.15 19.32
CA GLN A 124 2.57 2.13 19.47
C GLN A 124 2.07 0.85 20.11
N LEU A 125 2.80 -0.28 19.99
CA LEU A 125 2.44 -1.57 20.56
C LEU A 125 2.10 -1.55 22.06
N PRO A 126 2.85 -0.87 22.94
CA PRO A 126 2.49 -0.73 24.34
C PRO A 126 1.15 -0.01 24.55
N LYS A 127 0.87 1.02 23.74
CA LYS A 127 -0.41 1.76 23.79
C LYS A 127 -1.58 0.91 23.32
N ILE A 128 -1.34 0.05 22.31
CA ILE A 128 -2.31 -0.94 21.82
C ILE A 128 -2.59 -2.00 22.91
N ARG A 129 -1.58 -2.43 23.68
CA ARG A 129 -1.73 -3.42 24.75
C ARG A 129 -2.32 -2.86 26.05
N ALA A 130 -2.08 -1.59 26.36
CA ALA A 130 -2.43 -0.96 27.64
C ALA A 130 -3.87 -0.41 27.72
N GLY A 131 -4.61 -0.34 26.62
CA GLY A 131 -5.99 0.15 26.65
C GLY A 131 -6.85 -0.49 25.58
N LYS A 132 -7.77 -1.36 26.02
CA LYS A 132 -8.93 -1.89 25.27
C LYS A 132 -8.64 -2.53 23.92
#